data_AF-A0A351X505-F1
#
_entry.id   AF-A0A351X505-F1
#
_cell.length_a   1.000
_cell.length_b   1.000
_cell.length_c   1.000
_cell.angle_alpha   90.00
_cell.angle_beta   90.00
_cell.angle_gamma   90.00
#
_symmetry.space_group_name_H-M   'P 1'
#
loop_
_entity.id
_entity.type
_entity.pdbx_description
1 polymer ?
#
loop_
_entity_poly.entity_id
_entity_poly.type
_entity_poly.pdbx_seq_one_letter_code
_entity_poly.pdbx_strand_id
1 'polypeptide(L)'
;MALFALIFIASGRKIKPLRWYFWLLFGLIPIGIDGFSQLPSLIAQLPDWMLIRESTPVLRTITGALFGITTSWYLFPMIEESMRETRKMLAGKFAVVSQIQQAS
;
A
#
# COMPACT_ATOMS: atom_id res chain seq x y z
N MET A 1 5.12 5.54 -4.16
CA MET A 1 5.57 4.84 -2.93
C MET A 1 6.63 5.63 -2.18
N ALA A 2 7.89 5.67 -2.65
CA ALA A 2 9.00 6.30 -1.93
C ALA A 2 8.76 7.77 -1.56
N LEU A 3 8.28 8.58 -2.51
CA LEU A 3 7.94 9.99 -2.26
C LEU A 3 6.89 10.14 -1.15
N PHE A 4 5.84 9.32 -1.18
CA PHE A 4 4.82 9.35 -0.13
C PHE A 4 5.39 8.91 1.22
N ALA A 5 6.27 7.90 1.25
CA ALA A 5 6.95 7.47 2.47
C ALA A 5 7.74 8.61 3.12
N LEU A 6 8.50 9.37 2.31
CA LEU A 6 9.24 10.54 2.77
C LEU A 6 8.32 11.62 3.32
N ILE A 7 7.22 11.93 2.62
CA ILE A 7 6.21 12.89 3.10
C ILE A 7 5.58 12.41 4.41
N PHE A 8 5.26 11.12 4.52
CA PHE A 8 4.68 10.53 5.72
C PHE A 8 5.63 10.65 6.92
N ILE A 9 6.90 10.34 6.73
CA ILE A 9 7.94 10.50 7.77
C ILE A 9 8.10 11.98 8.13
N ALA A 10 8.22 12.87 7.14
CA ALA A 10 8.37 14.31 7.34
C ALA A 10 7.15 14.94 8.05
N SER A 11 5.94 14.42 7.84
CA SER A 11 4.73 14.85 8.53
C SER A 11 4.68 14.46 10.02
N GLY A 12 5.71 13.78 10.53
CA GLY A 12 5.73 13.22 11.88
C GLY A 12 4.76 12.06 12.04
N ARG A 13 4.48 11.31 10.95
CA ARG A 13 3.59 10.15 10.93
C ARG A 13 2.15 10.46 11.40
N LYS A 14 1.67 11.68 11.14
CA LYS A 14 0.34 12.17 11.56
C LYS A 14 -0.75 11.97 10.50
N ILE A 15 -0.39 11.57 9.29
CA ILE A 15 -1.35 11.34 8.20
C ILE A 15 -2.24 10.16 8.57
N LYS A 16 -3.56 10.33 8.47
CA LYS A 16 -4.54 9.27 8.74
C LYS A 16 -4.60 8.26 7.58
N PRO A 17 -4.87 6.97 7.87
CA PRO A 17 -5.05 5.97 6.83
C PRO A 17 -6.21 6.35 5.91
N LEU A 18 -6.00 6.13 4.61
CA LEU A 18 -7.07 6.23 3.63
C LEU A 18 -8.15 5.16 3.95
N ARG A 19 -9.42 5.45 3.70
CA ARG A 19 -10.47 4.41 3.88
C ARG A 19 -10.26 3.31 2.82
N TRP A 20 -10.39 2.03 3.20
CA TRP A 20 -10.03 0.89 2.35
C TRP A 20 -10.68 0.92 0.95
N TYR A 21 -11.93 1.37 0.86
CA TYR A 21 -12.66 1.42 -0.40
C TYR A 21 -12.15 2.53 -1.34
N PHE A 22 -11.56 3.62 -0.81
CA PHE A 22 -10.90 4.64 -1.64
C PHE A 22 -9.58 4.12 -2.21
N TRP A 23 -8.83 3.36 -1.42
CA TRP A 23 -7.65 2.66 -1.92
C TRP A 23 -8.02 1.66 -3.03
N LEU A 24 -9.08 0.89 -2.81
CA LEU A 24 -9.55 -0.07 -3.80
C LEU A 24 -10.02 0.62 -5.08
N LEU A 25 -10.86 1.66 -4.98
CA LEU A 25 -11.45 2.37 -6.11
C LEU A 25 -10.41 3.14 -6.94
N PHE A 26 -9.50 3.85 -6.30
CA PHE A 26 -8.56 4.74 -6.99
C PHE A 26 -7.18 4.12 -7.19
N GLY A 27 -6.77 3.15 -6.38
CA GLY A 27 -5.49 2.46 -6.52
C GLY A 27 -5.60 1.17 -7.29
N LEU A 28 -6.36 0.22 -6.74
CA LEU A 28 -6.33 -1.17 -7.18
C LEU A 28 -7.12 -1.41 -8.47
N ILE A 29 -8.31 -0.81 -8.62
CA ILE A 29 -9.14 -0.99 -9.81
C ILE A 29 -8.44 -0.45 -11.08
N PRO A 30 -7.88 0.79 -11.11
CA PRO A 30 -7.28 1.33 -12.33
C PRO A 30 -6.06 0.54 -12.80
N ILE A 31 -5.17 0.14 -11.88
CA ILE A 31 -4.00 -0.68 -12.23
C ILE A 31 -4.40 -2.11 -12.57
N GLY A 32 -5.46 -2.64 -11.95
CA GLY A 32 -6.00 -3.96 -12.26
C GLY A 32 -6.57 -4.02 -13.67
N ILE A 33 -7.37 -3.03 -14.07
CA ILE A 33 -7.91 -2.92 -15.43
C ILE A 33 -6.80 -2.72 -16.45
N ASP A 34 -5.86 -1.80 -16.19
CA ASP A 34 -4.73 -1.53 -17.08
C ASP A 34 -3.84 -2.77 -17.24
N GLY A 35 -3.45 -3.41 -16.14
CA GLY A 35 -2.65 -4.64 -16.15
C GLY A 35 -3.38 -5.82 -16.79
N PHE A 36 -4.68 -6.01 -16.53
CA PHE A 36 -5.47 -7.07 -17.12
C PHE A 36 -5.65 -6.89 -18.64
N SER A 37 -5.80 -5.65 -19.10
CA SER A 37 -5.86 -5.33 -20.53
C SER A 37 -4.55 -5.62 -21.28
N GLN A 38 -3.42 -5.76 -20.56
CA GLN A 38 -2.11 -6.07 -21.10
C GLN A 38 -1.79 -7.57 -21.09
N LEU A 39 -2.50 -8.39 -20.31
CA LEU A 39 -2.26 -9.84 -20.26
C LEU A 39 -2.46 -10.53 -21.62
N PRO A 40 -3.46 -10.17 -22.45
CA PRO A 40 -3.64 -10.76 -23.77
C PRO A 40 -2.45 -10.53 -24.72
N SER A 41 -1.72 -9.41 -24.60
CA SER A 41 -0.55 -9.13 -25.45
C SER A 41 0.66 -10.02 -25.13
N LEU A 42 0.66 -10.72 -23.99
CA LEU A 42 1.69 -11.68 -23.61
C LEU A 42 1.42 -13.09 -24.16
N ILE A 43 0.19 -13.35 -24.60
CA ILE A 43 -0.23 -14.66 -25.10
C ILE A 43 -0.12 -14.62 -26.64
N ALA A 44 0.97 -15.19 -27.17
CA ALA A 44 1.35 -15.17 -28.59
C ALA A 44 0.39 -15.90 -29.56
N GLN A 45 -0.77 -16.37 -29.11
CA GLN A 45 -1.72 -17.19 -29.89
C GLN A 45 -3.15 -16.61 -29.91
N LEU A 46 -3.34 -15.33 -29.57
CA LEU A 46 -4.65 -14.71 -29.71
C LEU A 46 -4.92 -14.27 -31.16
N PRO A 47 -6.17 -14.43 -31.65
CA PRO A 47 -6.56 -14.04 -33.00
C PRO A 47 -6.50 -12.52 -33.20
N ASP A 48 -6.13 -12.08 -34.41
CA ASP A 48 -5.83 -10.67 -34.78
C ASP A 48 -6.93 -9.63 -34.47
N TRP A 49 -8.17 -10.07 -34.22
CA TRP A 49 -9.28 -9.19 -33.82
C TRP A 49 -9.23 -8.79 -32.33
N MET A 50 -8.44 -9.48 -31.52
CA MET A 50 -8.31 -9.20 -30.09
C MET A 50 -7.21 -8.15 -29.89
N LEU A 51 -7.62 -6.88 -30.07
CA LEU A 51 -6.92 -5.63 -29.73
C LEU A 51 -5.54 -5.82 -29.09
N ILE A 52 -4.51 -5.92 -29.94
CA ILE A 52 -3.11 -5.74 -29.56
C ILE A 52 -2.97 -4.26 -29.17
N ARG A 53 -3.37 -3.93 -27.95
CA ARG A 53 -3.23 -2.57 -27.42
C ARG A 53 -1.86 -2.48 -26.76
N GLU A 54 -0.90 -1.93 -27.50
CA GLU A 54 0.34 -1.42 -26.95
C GLU A 54 -0.01 -0.41 -25.84
N SER A 55 0.08 -0.85 -24.58
CA SER A 55 -0.06 0.03 -23.43
C SER A 55 0.99 1.12 -23.53
N THR A 56 0.58 2.33 -23.90
CA THR A 56 1.47 3.50 -23.97
C THR A 56 2.23 3.62 -22.64
N PRO A 57 3.58 3.73 -22.64
CA PRO A 57 4.38 3.81 -21.42
C PRO A 57 3.86 4.82 -20.40
N VAL A 58 3.25 5.90 -20.88
CA VAL A 58 2.62 6.96 -20.09
C VAL A 58 1.49 6.44 -19.18
N LEU A 59 0.57 5.62 -19.72
CA LEU A 59 -0.57 5.11 -18.96
C LEU A 59 -0.10 4.22 -17.80
N ARG A 60 0.89 3.35 -18.06
CA ARG A 60 1.49 2.47 -17.06
C ARG A 60 2.19 3.25 -15.94
N THR A 61 2.88 4.33 -16.28
CA THR A 61 3.50 5.18 -15.26
C THR A 61 2.44 5.87 -14.40
N ILE A 62 1.34 6.34 -14.98
CA ILE A 62 0.26 7.01 -14.24
C ILE A 62 -0.49 6.03 -13.34
N THR A 63 -0.94 4.89 -13.87
CA THR A 63 -1.67 3.86 -13.10
C THR A 63 -0.78 3.27 -12.01
N GLY A 64 0.49 3.00 -12.32
CA GLY A 64 1.50 2.56 -11.35
C GLY A 64 1.83 3.61 -10.27
N ALA A 65 1.94 4.90 -10.63
CA ALA A 65 2.17 5.97 -9.67
C ALA A 65 0.95 6.20 -8.77
N LEU A 66 -0.27 6.14 -9.33
CA LEU A 66 -1.52 6.29 -8.59
C LEU A 66 -1.69 5.15 -7.58
N PHE A 67 -1.58 3.90 -8.02
CA PHE A 67 -1.52 2.74 -7.13
C PHE A 67 -0.40 2.89 -6.09
N GLY A 68 0.76 3.36 -6.58
CA GLY A 68 1.94 3.78 -5.86
C GLY A 68 1.70 4.71 -4.67
N ILE A 69 0.79 5.66 -4.82
CA ILE A 69 0.54 6.71 -3.82
C ILE A 69 -0.60 6.27 -2.91
N THR A 70 -1.69 5.75 -3.48
CA THR A 70 -2.87 5.33 -2.71
C THR A 70 -2.54 4.18 -1.76
N THR A 71 -1.72 3.21 -2.20
CA THR A 71 -1.31 2.08 -1.34
C THR A 71 -0.38 2.54 -0.22
N SER A 72 0.56 3.44 -0.48
CA SER A 72 1.40 3.99 0.60
C SER A 72 0.58 4.80 1.61
N TRP A 73 -0.41 5.57 1.13
CA TRP A 73 -1.32 6.33 1.99
C TRP A 73 -2.21 5.43 2.84
N TYR A 74 -2.67 4.32 2.27
CA TYR A 74 -3.41 3.34 3.04
C TYR A 74 -2.52 2.62 4.08
N LEU A 75 -1.40 2.07 3.62
CA LEU A 75 -0.64 1.07 4.35
C LEU A 75 0.26 1.68 5.44
N PHE A 76 0.98 2.77 5.18
CA PHE A 76 1.94 3.30 6.16
C PHE A 76 1.28 3.81 7.45
N PRO A 77 0.20 4.61 7.40
CA PRO A 77 -0.51 5.00 8.62
C PRO A 77 -1.08 3.81 9.38
N MET A 78 -1.64 2.82 8.67
CA MET A 78 -2.22 1.61 9.28
C MET A 78 -1.17 0.78 10.01
N ILE A 79 0.00 0.57 9.40
CA ILE A 79 1.12 -0.13 10.03
C ILE A 79 1.61 0.64 11.26
N GLU A 80 1.79 1.95 11.13
CA GLU A 80 2.27 2.79 12.24
C GLU A 80 1.32 2.75 13.45
N GLU A 81 0.00 2.76 13.22
CA GLU A 81 -1.01 2.62 14.26
C GLU A 81 -0.91 1.26 14.96
N SER A 82 -0.87 0.16 14.19
CA SER A 82 -0.74 -1.20 14.72
C SER A 82 0.56 -1.40 15.50
N MET A 83 1.67 -0.84 15.02
CA MET A 83 2.97 -0.89 15.71
C MET A 83 2.95 -0.10 17.03
N ARG A 84 2.23 1.02 17.08
CA ARG A 84 2.06 1.82 18.29
C ARG A 84 1.29 1.05 19.37
N GLU A 85 0.23 0.37 18.98
CA GLU A 85 -0.56 -0.49 19.88
C GLU A 85 0.27 -1.68 20.39
N THR A 86 0.98 -2.35 19.48
CA THR A 86 1.87 -3.47 19.82
C THR A 86 2.94 -3.02 20.81
N ARG A 87 3.55 -1.85 20.61
CA ARG A 87 4.54 -1.28 21.54
C ARG A 87 3.95 -1.04 22.93
N LYS A 88 2.74 -0.48 23.02
CA LYS A 88 2.06 -0.25 24.32
C LYS A 88 1.78 -1.57 25.03
N MET A 89 1.29 -2.57 24.30
CA MET A 89 1.02 -3.90 24.85
C MET A 89 2.29 -4.55 25.40
N LEU A 90 3.38 -4.52 24.62
CA LEU A 90 4.67 -5.06 25.05
C LEU A 90 5.25 -4.31 26.24
N ALA A 91 5.18 -2.97 26.25
CA ALA A 91 5.65 -2.17 27.38
C ALA A 91 4.92 -2.53 28.70
N GLY A 92 3.60 -2.77 28.64
CA GLY A 92 2.83 -3.24 29.79
C GLY A 92 3.28 -4.62 30.27
N LYS A 93 3.50 -5.57 29.36
CA LYS A 93 4.00 -6.92 29.70
C LYS A 93 5.38 -6.86 30.35
N PHE A 94 6.30 -6.05 29.81
CA PHE A 94 7.63 -5.88 30.39
C PHE A 94 7.56 -5.26 31.79
N ALA A 95 6.71 -4.26 32.02
CA ALA A 95 6.54 -3.64 33.33
C ALA A 95 6.07 -4.66 34.40
N VAL A 96 5.13 -5.54 34.05
CA VAL A 96 4.65 -6.61 34.95
C VAL A 96 5.77 -7.59 35.27
N VAL A 97 6.54 -8.04 34.27
CA VAL A 97 7.66 -8.96 34.48
C VAL A 97 8.73 -8.32 35.39
N SER A 98 9.05 -7.04 35.18
CA SER A 98 10.02 -6.32 36.03
C SER A 98 9.54 -6.19 37.48
N GLN A 99 8.25 -6.00 37.73
CA GLN A 99 7.70 -5.95 39.09
C GLN A 99 7.78 -7.30 39.80
N ILE A 100 7.48 -8.40 39.11
CA ILE A 100 7.60 -9.76 39.66
C ILE A 100 9.04 -10.07 40.05
N GLN A 101 10.01 -9.69 39.18
CA GLN A 101 11.43 -9.90 39.45
C GLN A 101 11.95 -9.09 40.65
N GLN A 102 11.40 -7.89 40.90
CA GLN A 102 11.77 -7.06 42.05
C GLN A 102 11.13 -7.54 43.36
N ALA A 103 10.04 -8.30 43.28
CA ALA A 103 9.32 -8.84 44.43
C ALA A 103 9.79 -10.24 44.87
N SER A 104 10.72 -10.85 44.12
CA SER A 104 11.35 -12.15 44.41
C SER A 104 12.75 -11.96 44.97
#